data_AF-A0A536RI18-F1
#
_entry.id   AF-A0A536RI18-F1
#
_cell.length_a   1.000
_cell.length_b   1.000
_cell.length_c   1.000
_cell.angle_alpha   90.00
_cell.angle_beta   90.00
_cell.angle_gamma   90.00
#
_symmetry.space_group_name_H-M   'P 1'
#
loop_
_entity.id
_entity.type
_entity.pdbx_description
1 polymer ?
#
loop_
_entity_poly.entity_id
_entity_poly.type
_entity_poly.pdbx_seq_one_letter_code
_entity_poly.pdbx_strand_id
1 'polypeptide(L)' 'MTKPVRIYLIHQYSRDIAVPSGSILMSTGCYLVQTDDGRNILIDSGMPVDADGSDPPTEKSAG' A
#
# COMPACT_ATOMS: atom_id res chain seq x y z
N MET A 1 -2.99 11.35 27.57
CA MET A 1 -2.14 11.26 26.36
C MET A 1 -2.82 10.25 25.45
N THR A 2 -3.20 10.67 24.24
CA THR A 2 -3.85 9.79 23.25
C THR A 2 -2.89 8.66 22.88
N LYS A 3 -3.40 7.42 22.76
CA LYS A 3 -2.59 6.24 22.42
C LYS A 3 -3.23 5.40 21.32
N PRO A 4 -2.42 4.67 20.52
CA PRO A 4 -2.93 3.67 19.59
C PRO A 4 -3.69 2.55 20.32
N VAL A 5 -4.83 2.13 19.78
CA VAL A 5 -5.61 0.98 20.27
C VAL A 5 -5.79 -0.10 19.21
N ARG A 6 -5.67 0.26 17.92
CA ARG A 6 -5.75 -0.68 16.82
C ARG A 6 -4.92 -0.20 15.64
N ILE A 7 -4.29 -1.15 14.96
CA ILE A 7 -3.58 -0.94 13.70
C ILE A 7 -4.25 -1.83 12.65
N TYR A 8 -4.59 -1.24 11.52
CA TYR A 8 -5.07 -1.95 10.34
C TYR A 8 -3.97 -1.92 9.29
N LEU A 9 -3.73 -3.06 8.65
CA LEU A 9 -2.96 -3.13 7.41
C LEU A 9 -3.95 -3.18 6.25
N ILE A 10 -3.87 -2.21 5.35
CA ILE A 10 -4.73 -2.11 4.17
C ILE A 10 -3.88 -2.44 2.96
N HIS A 11 -4.08 -3.64 2.40
CA HIS A 11 -3.45 -4.03 1.16
C HIS A 11 -4.05 -3.25 -0.01
N GLN A 12 -3.19 -2.71 -0.89
CA GLN A 12 -3.62 -2.00 -2.08
C GLN A 12 -3.34 -2.84 -3.33
N TYR A 13 -2.08 -3.21 -3.56
CA TYR A 13 -1.70 -4.09 -4.67
C TYR A 13 -0.38 -4.80 -4.38
N SER A 14 -0.10 -5.87 -5.13
CA SER A 14 1.22 -6.51 -5.18
C SER A 14 1.78 -6.42 -6.58
N ARG A 15 3.10 -6.27 -6.71
CA ARG A 15 3.80 -6.30 -8.00
C ARG A 15 5.16 -6.94 -7.87
N ASP A 16 5.61 -7.58 -8.95
CA ASP A 16 6.99 -7.98 -9.11
C ASP A 16 7.89 -6.75 -9.28
N ILE A 17 8.95 -6.68 -8.49
CA ILE A 17 10.04 -5.70 -8.65
C ILE A 17 11.25 -6.43 -9.20
N ALA A 18 11.76 -5.96 -10.32
CA ALA A 18 13.01 -6.46 -10.88
C ALA A 18 14.18 -6.12 -9.94
N VAL A 19 15.00 -7.13 -9.65
CA VAL A 19 16.24 -7.06 -8.88
C VAL A 19 17.34 -7.81 -9.64
N PRO A 20 18.64 -7.60 -9.34
CA PRO A 20 19.72 -8.25 -10.08
C PRO A 20 19.63 -9.79 -10.15
N SER A 21 18.97 -10.41 -9.18
CA SER A 21 18.80 -11.87 -9.08
C SER A 21 17.46 -12.40 -9.63
N GLY A 22 16.62 -11.57 -10.26
CA GLY A 22 15.30 -11.96 -10.77
C GLY A 22 14.20 -10.96 -10.42
N SER A 23 13.01 -11.45 -10.04
CA SER A 23 11.93 -10.60 -9.52
C SER A 23 11.59 -10.97 -8.08
N ILE A 24 11.12 -9.98 -7.32
CA ILE A 24 10.54 -10.17 -5.99
C ILE A 24 9.11 -9.65 -6.01
N LEU A 25 8.16 -10.51 -5.64
CA LEU A 25 6.78 -10.07 -5.40
C LEU A 25 6.73 -9.21 -4.14
N MET A 26 6.46 -7.92 -4.32
CA MET A 26 6.33 -6.93 -3.25
C MET A 26 4.88 -6.51 -3.08
N SER A 27 4.44 -6.37 -1.83
CA SER A 27 3.12 -5.83 -1.47
C SER A 27 3.24 -4.34 -1.15
N THR A 28 2.31 -3.55 -1.68
CA THR A 28 2.08 -2.15 -1.33
C THR A 28 0.79 -2.04 -0.54
N GLY A 29 0.81 -1.25 0.51
CA GLY A 29 -0.33 -1.00 1.36
C GLY A 29 -0.06 0.14 2.31
N CYS A 30 -1.09 0.55 3.03
CA CYS A 30 -1.00 1.60 4.05
C CYS A 30 -1.46 1.08 5.41
N TYR A 31 -1.20 1.87 6.45
CA TYR A 31 -1.67 1.59 7.80
C TYR A 31 -2.68 2.62 8.24
N LEU A 32 -3.75 2.16 8.90
CA LEU A 32 -4.65 3.03 9.65
C LEU A 32 -4.45 2.75 11.14
N VAL A 33 -4.08 3.78 11.89
CA VAL A 33 -3.97 3.72 13.36
C VAL A 33 -5.21 4.37 13.94
N GLN A 34 -5.99 3.59 14.68
CA GLN A 34 -7.08 4.11 15.49
C GLN A 34 -6.58 4.35 16.91
N THR A 35 -6.93 5.50 17.46
CA THR A 35 -6.55 5.94 18.81
C THR A 35 -7.71 5.81 19.80
N ASP A 36 -7.40 5.82 21.10
CA ASP A 36 -8.40 5.70 22.18
C ASP A 36 -9.38 6.87 22.26
N ASP A 37 -9.04 8.03 21.71
CA ASP A 37 -9.94 9.18 21.57
C ASP A 37 -10.76 9.17 20.26
N GLY A 38 -10.68 8.08 19.50
CA GLY A 38 -11.48 7.85 18.29
C GLY A 38 -10.92 8.48 17.01
N ARG A 39 -9.76 9.17 17.06
CA ARG A 39 -9.11 9.67 15.84
C ARG A 39 -8.47 8.54 15.05
N ASN A 40 -8.44 8.74 13.73
CA ASN A 40 -7.78 7.86 12.77
C ASN A 40 -6.58 8.57 12.16
N ILE A 41 -5.44 7.91 12.15
CA ILE A 41 -4.20 8.39 11.54
C ILE A 41 -3.86 7.44 10.40
N LEU A 42 -3.88 7.96 9.18
CA LEU A 42 -3.43 7.23 8.00
C LEU A 42 -1.92 7.41 7.84
N ILE A 43 -1.18 6.31 7.68
CA ILE A 43 0.26 6.28 7.41
C ILE A 43 0.44 5.67 6.02
N ASP A 44 1.05 6.45 5.14
CA ASP A 44 1.09 6.22 3.69
C ASP A 44 -0.30 6.30 3.03
N SER A 45 -0.35 6.63 1.75
CA SER A 45 -1.56 6.67 0.94
C SER A 45 -1.48 5.77 -0.30
N GLY A 46 -0.36 5.07 -0.49
CA GLY A 46 -0.11 4.29 -1.70
C GLY A 46 0.33 5.16 -2.86
N MET A 47 0.21 4.61 -4.07
CA MET A 47 0.63 5.27 -5.29
C MET A 47 -0.52 6.07 -5.93
N PRO A 48 -0.22 7.17 -6.62
CA PRO A 48 -1.19 7.85 -7.45
C PRO A 48 -1.72 6.91 -8.53
N VAL A 49 -3.00 7.00 -8.83
CA VAL A 49 -3.60 6.43 -10.03
C VAL A 49 -3.20 7.27 -11.25
N ASP A 50 -3.12 6.64 -12.42
CA ASP A 50 -2.85 7.36 -13.66
C ASP A 50 -4.01 8.32 -13.97
N ALA A 51 -3.78 9.31 -14.84
CA ALA A 51 -4.72 10.39 -15.11
C ALA A 51 -6.08 9.92 -15.69
N ASP A 52 -6.14 8.70 -16.22
CA ASP A 52 -7.35 8.04 -16.70
C ASP A 52 -8.07 7.22 -15.61
N GLY A 53 -7.56 7.27 -14.37
CA GLY A 53 -8.09 6.54 -13.22
C GLY A 53 -7.73 5.05 -13.22
N SER A 54 -6.85 4.60 -14.11
CA SER A 54 -6.32 3.25 -14.05
C SER A 54 -5.28 3.12 -12.95
N ASP A 55 -5.25 1.95 -12.31
CA ASP A 55 -4.17 1.61 -11.39
C ASP A 55 -2.85 1.63 -12.16
N PRO A 56 -1.74 2.10 -11.54
CA PRO A 56 -0.44 2.09 -12.19
C PRO A 56 -0.11 0.69 -12.70
N PRO A 57 0.52 0.53 -13.87
CA PRO A 57 0.67 -0.76 -14.53
C PRO A 57 1.23 -1.81 -13.57
N THR A 58 0.42 -2.82 -13.26
CA THR A 58 0.95 -4.10 -12.80
C THR A 58 1.43 -4.78 -14.08
N GLU A 59 2.74 -4.92 -14.28
CA GLU A 59 3.28 -5.56 -15.49
C GLU A 59 2.73 -6.97 -15.62
N LYS A 60 1.64 -7.12 -16.37
CA LYS A 60 1.06 -8.40 -16.73
C LYS A 60 1.78 -8.87 -17.98
N SER A 61 2.69 -9.83 -17.76
CA SER A 61 3.32 -10.72 -18.75
C SER A 61 3.88 -10.02 -20.00
N ALA A 62 5.20 -9.78 -19.99
CA ALA A 62 5.96 -9.98 -21.21
C ALA A 62 5.70 -11.41 -21.70
N GLY A 63 5.01 -11.53 -22.83
CA GLY A 63 4.87 -12.79 -23.58
C GLY A 63 6.16 -13.16 -24.30
#